data_AF-A0A3D2FA07-F1
#
_entry.id   AF-A0A3D2FA07-F1
#
_cell.length_a   1.000
_cell.length_b   1.000
_cell.length_c   1.000
_cell.angle_alpha   90.00
_cell.angle_beta   90.00
_cell.angle_gamma   90.00
#
_symmetry.space_group_name_H-M   'P 1'
#
loop_
_entity.id
_entity.type
_entity.pdbx_description
1 polymer ?
#
loop_
_entity_poly.entity_id
_entity_poly.type
_entity_poly.pdbx_seq_one_letter_code
_entity_poly.pdbx_strand_id
1 'polypeptide(L)' 'IFCQLLMADEINRASPRTQSALLQAMQEKAVTVAGEDRPLGTPFHVLATQNPIEQEG' A
#
# COMPACT_ATOMS: atom_id res chain seq x y z
N ILE A 1 -2.69 4.97 -5.17
CA ILE A 1 -3.60 3.87 -4.76
C ILE A 1 -4.89 3.79 -5.60
N PHE A 2 -5.39 4.87 -6.21
CA PHE A 2 -6.54 4.79 -7.13
C PHE A 2 -6.09 4.40 -8.56
N CYS A 3 -5.70 3.14 -8.74
CA CYS A 3 -5.17 2.60 -9.99
C CYS A 3 -5.39 1.09 -10.05
N GLN A 4 -5.45 0.48 -11.23
CA GLN A 4 -5.64 -0.98 -11.31
C GLN A 4 -4.41 -1.79 -10.86
N LEU A 5 -3.21 -1.25 -11.13
CA LEU A 5 -1.93 -1.84 -10.73
C LEU A 5 -1.05 -0.75 -10.10
N LEU A 6 -0.60 -0.99 -8.87
CA LEU A 6 0.35 -0.17 -8.15
C LEU A 6 1.69 -0.90 -8.05
N MET A 7 2.77 -0.29 -8.53
CA MET A 7 4.13 -0.78 -8.29
C MET A 7 4.75 -0.04 -7.11
N ALA A 8 5.15 -0.78 -6.08
CA ALA A 8 5.79 -0.24 -4.88
C ALA A 8 7.22 -0.78 -4.78
N ASP A 9 8.19 -0.01 -5.28
CA ASP A 9 9.59 -0.38 -5.21
C ASP A 9 10.14 -0.14 -3.79
N GLU A 10 10.99 -1.06 -3.30
CA GLU A 10 11.60 -1.02 -1.97
C GLU A 10 10.60 -0.68 -0.86
N ILE A 11 9.47 -1.39 -0.78
CA ILE A 11 8.38 -1.05 0.16
C ILE A 11 8.85 -1.00 1.62
N ASN A 12 9.88 -1.76 1.97
CA ASN A 12 10.53 -1.73 3.28
C ASN A 12 11.16 -0.39 3.65
N ARG A 13 11.52 0.44 2.68
CA ARG A 13 12.08 1.78 2.87
C ARG A 13 11.02 2.84 3.21
N ALA A 14 9.76 2.58 2.88
CA ALA A 14 8.66 3.43 3.32
C ALA A 14 8.49 3.34 4.84
N SER A 15 7.99 4.42 5.48
CA SER A 15 7.76 4.39 6.92
C SER A 15 6.81 3.25 7.32
N PRO A 16 6.93 2.66 8.54
CA PRO A 16 6.01 1.62 9.00
C PRO A 16 4.54 2.02 8.87
N ARG A 17 4.23 3.30 9.15
CA ARG A 17 2.88 3.86 8.97
C ARG A 17 2.40 3.81 7.52
N THR A 18 3.27 4.13 6.57
CA THR A 18 2.95 4.07 5.13
C THR A 18 2.70 2.63 4.68
N GLN A 19 3.52 1.69 5.16
CA GLN A 19 3.36 0.26 4.88
C GLN A 19 2.02 -0.25 5.45
N SER A 20 1.73 0.04 6.72
CA SER A 20 0.46 -0.33 7.34
C SER A 20 -0.75 0.28 6.63
N ALA A 21 -0.67 1.55 6.22
CA ALA A 21 -1.76 2.20 5.49
C ALA A 21 -2.03 1.54 4.13
N LEU A 22 -1.00 1.12 3.40
CA LEU A 22 -1.17 0.39 2.15
C LEU A 22 -1.81 -0.98 2.38
N LEU A 23 -1.36 -1.73 3.40
CA LEU A 23 -1.93 -3.03 3.77
C LEU A 23 -3.39 -2.91 4.20
N GLN A 24 -3.72 -1.88 4.98
CA GLN A 24 -5.11 -1.59 5.37
C GLN A 24 -5.96 -1.31 4.14
N ALA A 25 -5.50 -0.44 3.24
CA ALA A 25 -6.21 -0.14 2.00
C ALA A 25 -6.43 -1.41 1.15
N MET A 26 -5.43 -2.30 1.07
CA MET A 26 -5.54 -3.59 0.37
C MET A 26 -6.56 -4.53 1.02
N GLN A 27 -6.67 -4.54 2.34
CA GLN A 27 -7.59 -5.39 3.10
C GLN A 27 -9.03 -4.86 3.01
N GLU A 28 -9.22 -3.56 3.20
CA GLU A 28 -10.54 -2.91 3.23
C GLU A 28 -11.07 -2.59 1.82
N LYS A 29 -10.20 -2.58 0.80
CA LYS A 29 -10.51 -2.16 -0.58
C LYS A 29 -11.02 -0.72 -0.68
N ALA A 30 -10.81 0.09 0.35
CA ALA A 30 -11.17 1.49 0.42
C ALA A 30 -10.14 2.25 1.24
N VAL A 31 -10.19 3.58 1.18
CA VAL A 31 -9.47 4.48 2.08
C VAL A 31 -10.37 5.61 2.54
N THR A 32 -10.20 6.04 3.78
CA THR A 32 -10.88 7.22 4.31
C THR A 32 -10.03 8.47 4.09
N VAL A 33 -10.59 9.48 3.44
CA VAL A 33 -9.96 10.79 3.23
C VAL A 33 -10.93 11.86 3.71
N ALA A 34 -10.50 12.68 4.67
CA ALA A 34 -11.33 13.74 5.27
C ALA A 34 -12.69 13.23 5.81
N GLY A 35 -12.72 12.02 6.35
CA GLY A 35 -13.94 11.40 6.89
C GLY A 35 -14.83 10.74 5.84
N GLU A 36 -14.44 10.74 4.57
CA GLU A 36 -15.17 10.08 3.49
C GLU A 36 -14.43 8.84 2.98
N ASP A 37 -15.14 7.72 2.93
CA ASP A 37 -14.61 6.48 2.38
C ASP A 37 -14.62 6.48 0.85
N ARG A 38 -13.50 6.07 0.26
CA ARG A 38 -13.28 6.06 -1.19
C ARG A 38 -12.78 4.67 -1.61
N PRO A 39 -13.49 3.94 -2.48
CA PRO A 39 -13.06 2.62 -2.92
C PRO A 39 -11.81 2.70 -3.81
N LEU A 40 -10.94 1.68 -3.77
CA LEU A 40 -9.68 1.64 -4.54
C LEU A 40 -9.85 1.35 -6.04
N GLY A 41 -11.08 1.05 -6.48
CA GLY A 41 -11.38 0.56 -7.82
C GLY A 41 -11.15 -0.95 -7.96
N THR A 42 -11.86 -1.59 -8.89
CA THR A 42 -11.78 -3.04 -9.11
C THR A 42 -11.42 -3.33 -10.57
N PRO A 43 -10.35 -4.11 -10.85
CA PRO A 43 -9.43 -4.72 -9.88
C PRO A 43 -8.44 -3.71 -9.27
N PHE A 44 -7.90 -4.05 -8.10
CA PHE A 44 -6.78 -3.35 -7.46
C PHE A 44 -5.69 -4.35 -7.10
N HIS A 45 -4.53 -4.22 -7.75
CA HIS A 45 -3.36 -5.07 -7.54
C HIS A 45 -2.16 -4.24 -7.09
N VAL A 46 -1.34 -4.83 -6.23
CA VAL A 46 -0.07 -4.26 -5.80
C VAL A 46 1.04 -5.24 -6.14
N LEU A 47 2.06 -4.77 -6.85
CA LEU A 47 3.32 -5.46 -7.04
C LEU A 47 4.39 -4.70 -6.27
N ALA A 48 5.00 -5.32 -5.26
CA ALA A 48 6.01 -4.68 -4.44
C ALA A 48 7.33 -5.44 -4.48
N THR A 49 8.43 -4.72 -4.45
CA THR A 49 9.77 -5.28 -4.23
C THR A 49 10.21 -4.96 -2.81
N GLN A 50 11.09 -5.78 -2.24
CA GLN A 50 11.75 -5.51 -0.97
C GLN A 50 13.26 -5.73 -1.14
N ASN A 51 14.06 -4.84 -0.55
CA ASN A 51 15.50 -5.03 -0.45
C ASN A 51 15.81 -5.79 0.87
N PRO A 52 16.31 -7.03 0.82
CA PRO A 52 16.44 -7.89 2.00
C PRO A 52 17.47 -7.41 3.03
N ILE A 53 18.38 -6.50 2.65
CA ILE A 53 19.51 -6.06 3.49
C ILE A 53 19.04 -5.21 4.69
N GLU A 54 17.85 -4.60 4.64
CA GLU A 54 17.33 -3.76 5.72
C GLU A 54 16.65 -4.53 6.87
N GLN A 55 16.57 -5.87 6.82
CA GLN A 55 16.02 -6.69 7.91
C GLN A 55 17.05 -7.09 8.97
N GLU A 56 18.35 -6.87 8.75
CA GLU A 56 19.43 -7.30 9.65
C GLU A 56 19.80 -6.24 10.74
N GLY A 57 18.86 -5.37 11.09
CA GLY A 57 18.99 -4.41 12.21
C GLY A 57 18.41 -4.91 13.52
#